data_AF-A0A267T872-F1
#
_entry.id   AF-A0A267T872-F1
#
_cell.length_a   1.000
_cell.length_b   1.000
_cell.length_c   1.000
_cell.angle_alpha   90.00
_cell.angle_beta   90.00
_cell.angle_gamma   90.00
#
_symmetry.space_group_name_H-M   'P 1'
#
loop_
_entity.id
_entity.type
_entity.pdbx_description
1 polymer ?
#
loop_
_entity_poly.entity_id
_entity_poly.type
_entity_poly.pdbx_seq_one_letter_code
_entity_poly.pdbx_strand_id
1 'polypeptide(L)'
;MKNLLYLFLFIALLSCKKSEDIPESIVIKDPIFEKMLVAQGIDSDKEVNGKIAKLDVMKVDTLLIQGDVSNINNTISNLAGIEAFENLSYLDCSYNTLSVLDLSKNAKLTYLKCSGIQELIAGVTDYKQVQSIILNPFANLQTIHCAYTNISTLDFVIKPQQLKVLNCTGSSLSSLNVSQLTNLEELYASWILYNRLESIDLRQNTKLQKCKLQIYGLKSICVASIDKIPASGWEKMTTTNYVNCQ
;
A
#
# COMPACT_ATOMS: atom_id res chain seq x y z
N MET A 1 -44.36 60.68 37.41
CA MET A 1 -43.95 60.19 36.07
C MET A 1 -42.94 59.08 36.31
N LYS A 2 -43.42 57.84 36.52
CA LYS A 2 -43.56 56.76 35.52
C LYS A 2 -42.22 56.33 34.90
N ASN A 3 -41.85 55.07 35.25
CA ASN A 3 -41.17 54.07 34.43
C ASN A 3 -39.71 54.33 34.06
N LEU A 4 -38.80 53.37 33.90
CA LEU A 4 -38.74 51.91 34.05
C LEU A 4 -37.40 51.57 33.37
N LEU A 5 -36.42 50.98 34.04
CA LEU A 5 -35.65 49.83 33.51
C LEU A 5 -34.61 49.37 34.53
N TYR A 6 -34.93 48.25 35.16
CA TYR A 6 -33.97 47.29 35.66
C TYR A 6 -33.07 46.83 34.50
N LEU A 7 -31.76 46.77 34.70
CA LEU A 7 -30.95 45.76 34.03
C LEU A 7 -29.76 45.34 34.90
N PHE A 8 -30.08 44.38 35.77
CA PHE A 8 -29.31 43.20 36.14
C PHE A 8 -27.77 43.29 36.13
N LEU A 9 -27.24 43.20 37.35
CA LEU A 9 -26.12 42.30 37.69
C LEU A 9 -26.13 41.06 36.81
N PHE A 10 -25.13 40.92 35.93
CA PHE A 10 -24.65 39.61 35.49
C PHE A 10 -23.13 39.62 35.58
N ILE A 11 -22.65 39.10 36.71
CA ILE A 11 -21.29 38.58 36.86
C ILE A 11 -21.19 37.42 35.88
N ALA A 12 -20.75 37.70 34.65
CA ALA A 12 -20.24 36.66 33.77
C ALA A 12 -18.81 36.38 34.24
N LEU A 13 -18.69 35.50 35.25
CA LEU A 13 -17.54 34.63 35.37
C LEU A 13 -17.47 33.82 34.08
N LEU A 14 -16.87 34.41 33.04
CA LEU A 14 -16.23 33.66 31.97
C LEU A 14 -15.01 33.01 32.61
N SER A 15 -15.27 31.98 33.39
CA SER A 15 -14.39 30.84 33.47
C SER A 15 -14.14 30.44 32.03
N CYS A 16 -13.01 30.88 31.48
CA CYS A 16 -12.39 30.23 30.35
C CYS A 16 -12.00 28.83 30.86
N LYS A 17 -12.99 27.94 30.97
CA LYS A 17 -12.73 26.53 30.79
C LYS A 17 -12.23 26.50 29.36
N LYS A 18 -10.90 26.42 29.17
CA LYS A 18 -10.39 25.64 28.05
C LYS A 18 -11.28 24.41 28.04
N SER A 19 -12.05 24.18 26.97
CA SER A 19 -12.44 22.81 26.71
C SER A 19 -11.12 22.06 26.79
N GLU A 20 -11.02 21.12 27.71
CA GLU A 20 -10.07 20.04 27.50
C GLU A 20 -10.53 19.47 26.16
N ASP A 21 -9.90 19.91 25.07
CA ASP A 21 -10.13 19.36 23.75
C ASP A 21 -9.74 17.90 23.91
N ILE A 22 -10.75 17.06 24.16
CA ILE A 22 -10.59 15.62 24.17
C ILE A 22 -9.97 15.33 22.81
N PRO A 23 -8.74 14.80 22.77
CA PRO A 23 -8.07 14.57 21.51
C PRO A 23 -9.01 13.73 20.65
N GLU A 24 -9.33 14.24 19.46
CA GLU A 24 -10.17 13.51 18.50
C GLU A 24 -9.58 12.09 18.37
N SER A 25 -10.39 11.07 18.64
CA SER A 25 -9.92 9.68 18.67
C SER A 25 -10.30 8.98 17.37
N ILE A 26 -9.35 8.25 16.80
CA ILE A 26 -9.52 7.40 15.62
C ILE A 26 -9.81 5.98 16.10
N VAL A 27 -10.79 5.30 15.49
CA VAL A 27 -11.12 3.92 15.84
C VAL A 27 -10.15 2.96 15.14
N ILE A 28 -9.49 2.09 15.91
CA ILE A 28 -8.63 1.02 15.42
C ILE A 28 -9.29 -0.31 15.77
N LYS A 29 -9.98 -0.92 14.80
CA LYS A 29 -10.82 -2.11 15.07
C LYS A 29 -10.03 -3.40 15.27
N ASP A 30 -8.85 -3.49 14.65
CA ASP A 30 -8.01 -4.68 14.72
C ASP A 30 -7.04 -4.54 15.90
N PRO A 31 -7.17 -5.38 16.95
CA PRO A 31 -6.33 -5.27 18.14
C PRO A 31 -4.85 -5.60 17.87
N ILE A 32 -4.56 -6.35 16.80
CA ILE A 32 -3.17 -6.58 16.38
C ILE A 32 -2.60 -5.31 15.77
N PHE A 33 -3.39 -4.58 14.95
CA PHE A 33 -2.96 -3.30 14.40
C PHE A 33 -2.63 -2.30 15.52
N GLU A 34 -3.54 -2.11 16.49
CA GLU A 34 -3.31 -1.21 17.63
C GLU A 34 -2.11 -1.66 18.48
N LYS A 35 -1.97 -2.95 18.77
CA LYS A 35 -0.81 -3.49 19.47
C LYS A 35 0.52 -3.14 18.76
N MET A 36 0.55 -3.14 17.43
CA MET A 36 1.73 -2.73 16.68
C MET A 36 2.00 -1.23 16.75
N LEU A 37 0.94 -0.40 16.83
CA LEU A 37 1.07 1.04 17.07
C LEU A 37 1.62 1.33 18.47
N VAL A 38 1.12 0.65 19.50
CA VAL A 38 1.65 0.70 20.87
C VAL A 38 3.11 0.27 20.91
N ALA A 39 3.46 -0.84 20.26
CA ALA A 39 4.83 -1.38 20.26
C ALA A 39 5.85 -0.45 19.57
N GLN A 40 5.41 0.34 18.58
CA GLN A 40 6.22 1.36 17.93
C GLN A 40 6.27 2.69 18.71
N GLY A 41 5.55 2.79 19.84
CA GLY A 41 5.42 4.03 20.61
C GLY A 41 4.63 5.11 19.88
N ILE A 42 3.83 4.74 18.88
CA ILE A 42 2.93 5.64 18.16
C ILE A 42 1.73 5.95 19.04
N ASP A 43 1.12 4.91 19.63
CA ASP A 43 -0.01 5.10 20.54
C ASP A 43 0.45 5.62 21.90
N SER A 44 0.11 6.88 22.20
CA SER A 44 0.67 7.60 23.35
C SER A 44 0.12 7.11 24.70
N ASP A 45 -1.08 6.53 24.72
CA ASP A 45 -1.67 5.99 25.95
C ASP A 45 -1.14 4.59 26.30
N LYS A 46 -0.52 3.91 25.32
CA LYS A 46 0.10 2.57 25.41
C LYS A 46 -0.89 1.45 25.73
N GLU A 47 -2.18 1.68 25.53
CA GLU A 47 -3.22 0.69 25.75
C GLU A 47 -3.67 0.09 24.41
N VAL A 48 -4.22 -1.12 24.46
CA VAL A 48 -4.91 -1.72 23.30
C VAL A 48 -6.40 -1.65 23.58
N ASN A 49 -7.00 -0.50 23.30
CA ASN A 49 -8.36 -0.13 23.73
C ASN A 49 -9.33 0.18 22.56
N GLY A 50 -8.91 -0.08 21.33
CA GLY A 50 -9.64 0.10 20.08
C GLY A 50 -9.60 1.51 19.53
N LYS A 51 -8.73 2.40 20.04
CA LYS A 51 -8.68 3.80 19.60
C LYS A 51 -7.27 4.37 19.77
N ILE A 52 -6.94 5.33 18.91
CA ILE A 52 -5.70 6.09 18.99
C ILE A 52 -5.99 7.59 18.88
N ALA A 53 -5.21 8.43 19.54
CA ALA A 53 -5.36 9.88 19.41
C ALA A 53 -4.99 10.35 17.99
N LYS A 54 -5.77 11.26 17.41
CA LYS A 54 -5.47 11.84 16.09
C LYS A 54 -4.09 12.51 16.04
N LEU A 55 -3.67 13.13 17.15
CA LEU A 55 -2.36 13.76 17.27
C LEU A 55 -1.19 12.76 17.15
N ASP A 56 -1.43 11.49 17.43
CA ASP A 56 -0.41 10.45 17.33
C ASP A 56 -0.22 10.05 15.86
N VAL A 57 -1.32 9.73 15.16
CA VAL A 57 -1.26 9.33 13.74
C VAL A 57 -0.83 10.47 12.81
N MET A 58 -1.09 11.74 13.18
CA MET A 58 -0.66 12.91 12.41
C MET A 58 0.87 13.08 12.36
N LYS A 59 1.62 12.48 13.28
CA LYS A 59 3.10 12.58 13.30
C LYS A 59 3.77 11.46 12.50
N VAL A 60 3.00 10.48 12.04
CA VAL A 60 3.52 9.27 11.40
C VAL A 60 3.69 9.51 9.90
N ASP A 61 4.95 9.47 9.43
CA ASP A 61 5.30 9.45 8.01
C ASP A 61 5.72 8.06 7.51
N THR A 62 6.03 7.15 8.45
CA THR A 62 6.54 5.81 8.22
C THR A 62 5.85 4.85 9.16
N LEU A 63 5.23 3.80 8.61
CA LEU A 63 4.53 2.79 9.39
C LEU A 63 4.99 1.39 8.98
N LEU A 64 5.52 0.64 9.94
CA LEU A 64 6.03 -0.72 9.76
C LEU A 64 5.16 -1.68 10.57
N ILE A 65 4.23 -2.34 9.90
CA ILE A 65 3.22 -3.19 10.52
C ILE A 65 3.19 -4.57 9.84
N GLN A 66 4.36 -5.17 9.64
CA GLN A 66 4.45 -6.49 9.02
C GLN A 66 3.87 -7.58 9.94
N GLY A 67 3.07 -8.48 9.38
CA GLY A 67 2.55 -9.63 10.10
C GLY A 67 3.61 -10.67 10.41
N ASP A 68 3.37 -11.45 11.46
CA ASP A 68 4.24 -12.57 11.85
C ASP A 68 3.89 -13.83 11.05
N VAL A 69 4.75 -14.18 10.09
CA VAL A 69 4.58 -15.39 9.25
C VAL A 69 4.66 -16.70 10.04
N SER A 70 5.20 -16.69 11.26
CA SER A 70 5.28 -17.88 12.12
C SER A 70 4.02 -18.08 12.96
N ASN A 71 3.21 -17.03 13.12
CA ASN A 71 2.01 -17.05 13.94
C ASN A 71 0.92 -16.15 13.33
N ILE A 72 -0.01 -16.76 12.60
CA ILE A 72 -1.08 -16.02 11.90
C ILE A 72 -1.98 -15.22 12.85
N ASN A 73 -2.04 -15.58 14.14
CA ASN A 73 -2.81 -14.81 15.14
C ASN A 73 -2.18 -13.44 15.46
N ASN A 74 -0.93 -13.21 15.02
CA ASN A 74 -0.23 -11.92 15.06
C ASN A 74 -0.21 -11.26 13.67
N THR A 75 -1.27 -11.44 12.87
CA THR A 75 -1.44 -10.73 11.60
C THR A 75 -2.64 -9.80 11.65
N ILE A 76 -2.54 -8.69 10.93
CA ILE A 76 -3.60 -7.71 10.79
C ILE A 76 -4.57 -8.19 9.71
N SER A 77 -5.85 -8.22 10.03
CA SER A 77 -6.93 -8.60 9.12
C SER A 77 -7.72 -7.39 8.62
N ASN A 78 -7.63 -6.26 9.33
CA ASN A 78 -8.32 -5.01 8.99
C ASN A 78 -7.48 -3.77 9.34
N LEU A 79 -7.23 -2.89 8.37
CA LEU A 79 -6.50 -1.62 8.55
C LEU A 79 -7.40 -0.39 8.73
N ALA A 80 -8.69 -0.54 9.08
CA ALA A 80 -9.54 0.59 9.40
C ALA A 80 -8.88 1.50 10.45
N GLY A 81 -8.87 2.81 10.17
CA GLY A 81 -8.12 3.83 10.90
C GLY A 81 -6.87 4.32 10.16
N ILE A 82 -6.35 3.55 9.18
CA ILE A 82 -5.19 3.95 8.36
C ILE A 82 -5.46 5.22 7.55
N GLU A 83 -6.73 5.51 7.26
CA GLU A 83 -7.17 6.72 6.55
C GLU A 83 -6.83 8.02 7.31
N ALA A 84 -6.63 7.96 8.63
CA ALA A 84 -6.27 9.10 9.47
C ALA A 84 -4.76 9.41 9.44
N PHE A 85 -3.93 8.54 8.85
CA PHE A 85 -2.49 8.73 8.71
C PHE A 85 -2.19 9.58 7.48
N GLU A 86 -2.63 10.85 7.51
CA GLU A 86 -2.56 11.78 6.37
C GLU A 86 -1.13 12.12 5.94
N ASN A 87 -0.16 11.98 6.85
CA ASN A 87 1.26 12.22 6.59
C ASN A 87 2.04 10.99 6.13
N LEU A 88 1.39 9.82 6.05
CA LEU A 88 2.02 8.56 5.71
C LEU A 88 2.62 8.60 4.31
N SER A 89 3.94 8.43 4.25
CA SER A 89 4.74 8.42 3.03
C SER A 89 5.35 7.05 2.73
N TYR A 90 5.53 6.23 3.77
CA TYR A 90 6.08 4.88 3.70
C TYR A 90 5.21 3.91 4.50
N LEU A 91 4.67 2.89 3.82
CA LEU A 91 3.92 1.81 4.47
C LEU A 91 4.51 0.45 4.12
N ASP A 92 4.87 -0.32 5.15
CA ASP A 92 5.08 -1.76 5.03
C ASP A 92 4.07 -2.50 5.89
N CYS A 93 3.08 -3.10 5.22
CA CYS A 93 2.06 -3.95 5.83
C CYS A 93 2.13 -5.39 5.28
N SER A 94 3.33 -5.84 4.89
CA SER A 94 3.56 -7.19 4.37
C SER A 94 3.14 -8.28 5.35
N TYR A 95 2.90 -9.48 4.84
CA TYR A 95 2.67 -10.70 5.64
C TYR A 95 1.43 -10.64 6.55
N ASN A 96 0.47 -9.78 6.22
CA ASN A 96 -0.82 -9.67 6.87
C ASN A 96 -1.92 -10.40 6.10
N THR A 97 -3.07 -10.60 6.74
CA THR A 97 -4.22 -11.31 6.19
C THR A 97 -5.33 -10.38 5.67
N LEU A 98 -4.91 -9.24 5.12
CA LEU A 98 -5.81 -8.22 4.57
C LEU A 98 -6.47 -8.74 3.30
N SER A 99 -7.80 -8.62 3.20
CA SER A 99 -8.52 -8.88 1.94
C SER A 99 -8.55 -7.64 1.05
N VAL A 100 -8.67 -6.46 1.65
CA VAL A 100 -8.74 -5.15 0.98
C VAL A 100 -7.75 -4.24 1.66
N LEU A 101 -6.93 -3.56 0.87
CA LEU A 101 -6.02 -2.51 1.31
C LEU A 101 -6.50 -1.18 0.73
N ASP A 102 -7.27 -0.43 1.51
CA ASP A 102 -7.74 0.90 1.13
C ASP A 102 -6.79 1.98 1.66
N LEU A 103 -6.08 2.60 0.74
CA LEU A 103 -5.15 3.72 0.95
C LEU A 103 -5.60 4.96 0.17
N SER A 104 -6.89 5.05 -0.14
CA SER A 104 -7.48 6.15 -0.91
C SER A 104 -7.34 7.52 -0.23
N LYS A 105 -7.06 7.57 1.07
CA LYS A 105 -6.84 8.82 1.84
C LYS A 105 -5.37 9.16 2.07
N ASN A 106 -4.44 8.23 1.83
CA ASN A 106 -3.01 8.43 2.10
C ASN A 106 -2.29 9.05 0.88
N ALA A 107 -2.65 10.30 0.56
CA ALA A 107 -2.18 11.02 -0.64
C ALA A 107 -0.67 11.28 -0.69
N LYS A 108 0.04 11.15 0.43
CA LYS A 108 1.50 11.37 0.51
C LYS A 108 2.32 10.09 0.34
N LEU A 109 1.68 8.92 0.14
CA LEU A 109 2.41 7.67 -0.06
C LEU A 109 3.33 7.73 -1.27
N THR A 110 4.58 7.36 -1.04
CA THR A 110 5.63 7.20 -2.04
C THR A 110 6.14 5.76 -2.11
N TYR A 111 6.02 5.02 -1.01
CA TYR A 111 6.46 3.64 -0.90
C TYR A 111 5.36 2.78 -0.28
N LEU A 112 5.01 1.70 -0.97
CA LEU A 112 4.07 0.70 -0.49
C LEU A 112 4.66 -0.70 -0.60
N LYS A 113 4.70 -1.42 0.52
CA LYS A 113 4.94 -2.85 0.56
C LYS A 113 3.78 -3.54 1.26
N CYS A 114 3.08 -4.38 0.52
CA CYS A 114 1.91 -5.14 0.97
C CYS A 114 2.02 -6.59 0.47
N SER A 115 3.24 -7.12 0.43
CA SER A 115 3.49 -8.46 -0.09
C SER A 115 2.85 -9.49 0.82
N GLY A 116 2.18 -10.49 0.24
CA GLY A 116 1.59 -11.58 1.02
C GLY A 116 2.63 -12.63 1.41
N ILE A 117 2.12 -13.71 1.99
CA ILE A 117 2.91 -14.86 2.43
C ILE A 117 3.03 -15.83 1.25
N GLN A 118 4.26 -16.13 0.82
CA GLN A 118 4.54 -17.00 -0.34
C GLN A 118 4.18 -18.46 -0.08
N GLU A 119 4.49 -18.96 1.12
CA GLU A 119 4.32 -20.37 1.47
C GLU A 119 3.10 -20.57 2.36
N LEU A 120 2.37 -21.66 2.12
CA LEU A 120 1.26 -22.07 2.96
C LEU A 120 1.82 -22.39 4.35
N ILE A 121 1.44 -21.61 5.38
CA ILE A 121 1.79 -21.97 6.76
C ILE A 121 1.12 -23.32 7.04
N ALA A 122 1.93 -24.34 7.35
CA ALA A 122 1.43 -25.70 7.57
C ALA A 122 0.31 -25.69 8.63
N GLY A 123 -0.88 -26.18 8.26
CA GLY A 123 -2.05 -26.21 9.12
C GLY A 123 -2.95 -24.96 9.07
N VAL A 124 -2.59 -23.93 8.30
CA VAL A 124 -3.44 -22.74 8.07
C VAL A 124 -4.04 -22.81 6.66
N THR A 125 -5.32 -23.15 6.57
CA THR A 125 -6.02 -23.32 5.28
C THR A 125 -6.86 -22.11 4.85
N ASP A 126 -7.06 -21.12 5.73
CA ASP A 126 -8.00 -20.01 5.53
C ASP A 126 -7.34 -18.62 5.75
N TYR A 127 -6.05 -18.48 5.46
CA TYR A 127 -5.43 -17.15 5.49
C TYR A 127 -5.76 -16.38 4.21
N LYS A 128 -6.19 -15.13 4.38
CA LYS A 128 -6.52 -14.24 3.26
C LYS A 128 -5.25 -13.53 2.78
N GLN A 129 -5.22 -13.21 1.51
CA GLN A 129 -4.22 -12.32 0.91
C GLN A 129 -4.94 -11.14 0.26
N VAL A 130 -4.21 -10.05 0.04
CA VAL A 130 -4.77 -8.84 -0.56
C VAL A 130 -5.35 -9.16 -1.93
N GLN A 131 -6.63 -8.91 -2.12
CA GLN A 131 -7.35 -9.11 -3.38
C GLN A 131 -7.62 -7.78 -4.10
N SER A 132 -7.65 -6.68 -3.35
CA SER A 132 -7.87 -5.34 -3.87
C SER A 132 -6.98 -4.34 -3.16
N ILE A 133 -6.31 -3.49 -3.93
CA ILE A 133 -5.55 -2.34 -3.46
C ILE A 133 -6.24 -1.10 -4.03
N ILE A 134 -6.72 -0.23 -3.17
CA ILE A 134 -7.35 1.04 -3.56
C ILE A 134 -6.35 2.14 -3.20
N LEU A 135 -5.82 2.83 -4.20
CA LEU A 135 -4.78 3.83 -4.01
C LEU A 135 -5.35 5.23 -4.24
N ASN A 136 -4.79 6.22 -3.54
CA ASN A 136 -5.14 7.62 -3.80
C ASN A 136 -4.63 8.01 -5.20
N PRO A 137 -5.48 8.60 -6.07
CA PRO A 137 -5.09 8.98 -7.44
C PRO A 137 -4.01 10.08 -7.49
N PHE A 138 -3.86 10.85 -6.40
CA PHE A 138 -2.86 11.90 -6.26
C PHE A 138 -1.58 11.43 -5.56
N ALA A 139 -1.51 10.17 -5.13
CA ALA A 139 -0.30 9.60 -4.55
C ALA A 139 0.87 9.71 -5.52
N ASN A 140 2.07 9.88 -4.95
CA ASN A 140 3.31 10.03 -5.70
C ASN A 140 4.13 8.74 -5.54
N LEU A 141 3.50 7.59 -5.80
CA LEU A 141 4.11 6.28 -5.58
C LEU A 141 5.31 6.07 -6.52
N GLN A 142 6.45 5.78 -5.90
CA GLN A 142 7.71 5.43 -6.57
C GLN A 142 7.98 3.93 -6.48
N THR A 143 7.45 3.26 -5.46
CA THR A 143 7.67 1.83 -5.23
C THR A 143 6.39 1.14 -4.78
N ILE A 144 6.05 0.05 -5.47
CA ILE A 144 4.97 -0.86 -5.09
C ILE A 144 5.52 -2.27 -5.06
N HIS A 145 5.42 -2.91 -3.90
CA HIS A 145 5.75 -4.31 -3.67
C HIS A 145 4.50 -5.06 -3.18
N CYS A 146 3.76 -5.64 -4.13
CA CYS A 146 2.55 -6.43 -3.90
C CYS A 146 2.74 -7.90 -4.31
N ALA A 147 3.95 -8.45 -4.10
CA ALA A 147 4.24 -9.84 -4.40
C ALA A 147 3.37 -10.80 -3.56
N TYR A 148 3.03 -11.96 -4.11
CA TYR A 148 2.26 -13.01 -3.43
C TYR A 148 0.91 -12.52 -2.89
N THR A 149 0.22 -11.70 -3.68
CA THR A 149 -1.13 -11.21 -3.39
C THR A 149 -2.13 -11.77 -4.40
N ASN A 150 -3.41 -11.83 -4.03
CA ASN A 150 -4.48 -12.32 -4.91
C ASN A 150 -5.14 -11.20 -5.73
N ILE A 151 -4.40 -10.12 -6.01
CA ILE A 151 -4.87 -9.05 -6.88
C ILE A 151 -5.09 -9.59 -8.30
N SER A 152 -6.29 -9.36 -8.84
CA SER A 152 -6.66 -9.80 -10.20
C SER A 152 -6.47 -8.71 -11.26
N THR A 153 -6.44 -7.47 -10.81
CA THR A 153 -6.18 -6.28 -11.62
C THR A 153 -5.24 -5.36 -10.84
N LEU A 154 -4.39 -4.65 -11.57
CA LEU A 154 -3.57 -3.58 -11.04
C LEU A 154 -3.79 -2.38 -11.96
N ASP A 155 -4.75 -1.54 -11.60
CA ASP A 155 -5.02 -0.31 -12.35
C ASP A 155 -4.11 0.80 -11.83
N PHE A 156 -3.31 1.36 -12.72
CA PHE A 156 -2.44 2.50 -12.44
C PHE A 156 -3.25 3.80 -12.58
N VAL A 157 -4.25 3.98 -11.72
CA VAL A 157 -5.05 5.23 -11.62
C VAL A 157 -4.19 6.43 -11.18
N ILE A 158 -2.96 6.17 -10.76
CA ILE A 158 -2.02 7.10 -10.16
C ILE A 158 -1.06 7.59 -11.24
N LYS A 159 -0.60 8.84 -11.13
CA LYS A 159 0.44 9.47 -11.98
C LYS A 159 1.56 8.47 -12.36
N PRO A 160 1.46 7.80 -13.53
CA PRO A 160 2.27 6.60 -13.80
C PRO A 160 3.74 6.96 -14.03
N GLN A 161 4.02 8.25 -14.25
CA GLN A 161 5.37 8.74 -14.48
C GLN A 161 6.25 8.76 -13.22
N GLN A 162 5.77 8.46 -12.01
CA GLN A 162 6.65 8.45 -10.84
C GLN A 162 7.11 7.06 -10.40
N LEU A 163 6.41 6.01 -10.85
CA LEU A 163 6.71 4.65 -10.40
C LEU A 163 8.02 4.17 -11.01
N LYS A 164 8.96 3.82 -10.14
CA LYS A 164 10.30 3.30 -10.48
C LYS A 164 10.42 1.80 -10.25
N VAL A 165 9.73 1.28 -9.24
CA VAL A 165 9.80 -0.13 -8.86
C VAL A 165 8.40 -0.71 -8.76
N LEU A 166 8.16 -1.77 -9.52
CA LEU A 166 6.95 -2.58 -9.42
C LEU A 166 7.32 -4.04 -9.21
N ASN A 167 6.88 -4.61 -8.09
CA ASN A 167 6.94 -6.05 -7.86
C ASN A 167 5.54 -6.60 -7.63
N CYS A 168 5.03 -7.36 -8.60
CA CYS A 168 3.78 -8.13 -8.55
C CYS A 168 4.03 -9.63 -8.74
N THR A 169 5.23 -10.11 -8.36
CA THR A 169 5.62 -11.51 -8.45
C THR A 169 4.65 -12.42 -7.70
N GLY A 170 4.24 -13.54 -8.29
CA GLY A 170 3.32 -14.47 -7.63
C GLY A 170 1.92 -13.92 -7.39
N SER A 171 1.53 -12.85 -8.09
CA SER A 171 0.16 -12.32 -8.04
C SER A 171 -0.80 -13.10 -8.94
N SER A 172 -2.10 -12.90 -8.74
CA SER A 172 -3.16 -13.52 -9.56
C SER A 172 -3.67 -12.63 -10.70
N LEU A 173 -2.82 -11.74 -11.22
CA LEU A 173 -3.22 -10.75 -12.22
C LEU A 173 -3.74 -11.44 -13.50
N SER A 174 -4.83 -10.94 -14.05
CA SER A 174 -5.40 -11.40 -15.34
C SER A 174 -4.76 -10.73 -16.56
N SER A 175 -4.19 -9.54 -16.38
CA SER A 175 -3.39 -8.81 -17.38
C SER A 175 -2.32 -7.97 -16.68
N LEU A 176 -1.26 -7.60 -17.40
CA LEU A 176 -0.22 -6.69 -16.92
C LEU A 176 0.16 -5.71 -18.03
N ASN A 177 -0.23 -4.45 -17.90
CA ASN A 177 0.12 -3.39 -18.83
C ASN A 177 0.98 -2.32 -18.13
N VAL A 178 2.28 -2.31 -18.43
CA VAL A 178 3.25 -1.37 -17.84
C VAL A 178 3.67 -0.25 -18.82
N SER A 179 3.03 -0.15 -19.98
CA SER A 179 3.43 0.78 -21.06
C SER A 179 3.43 2.25 -20.65
N GLN A 180 2.60 2.64 -19.68
CA GLN A 180 2.51 4.01 -19.17
C GLN A 180 3.58 4.32 -18.10
N LEU A 181 4.23 3.29 -17.53
CA LEU A 181 5.24 3.41 -16.48
C LEU A 181 6.62 3.74 -17.10
N THR A 182 6.71 4.86 -17.82
CA THR A 182 7.90 5.24 -18.60
C THR A 182 9.15 5.49 -17.76
N ASN A 183 8.99 5.73 -16.45
CA ASN A 183 10.09 5.90 -15.50
C ASN A 183 10.41 4.63 -14.70
N LEU A 184 9.84 3.46 -15.07
CA LEU A 184 10.10 2.20 -14.41
C LEU A 184 11.56 1.77 -14.61
N GLU A 185 12.26 1.56 -13.49
CA GLU A 185 13.66 1.12 -13.40
C GLU A 185 13.74 -0.37 -13.05
N GLU A 186 12.78 -0.88 -12.28
CA GLU A 186 12.70 -2.29 -11.87
C GLU A 186 11.29 -2.87 -12.02
N LEU A 187 11.18 -4.02 -12.71
CA LEU A 187 9.95 -4.79 -12.87
C LEU A 187 10.16 -6.24 -12.44
N TYR A 188 9.39 -6.71 -11.46
CA TYR A 188 9.37 -8.10 -11.03
C TYR A 188 7.93 -8.63 -11.17
N ALA A 189 7.72 -9.47 -12.17
CA ALA A 189 6.42 -9.98 -12.56
C ALA A 189 6.50 -11.48 -12.87
N SER A 190 7.33 -12.21 -12.13
CA SER A 190 7.47 -13.67 -12.27
C SER A 190 6.29 -14.41 -11.63
N TRP A 191 6.00 -15.61 -12.13
CA TRP A 191 5.01 -16.54 -11.55
C TRP A 191 3.61 -15.94 -11.36
N ILE A 192 3.19 -15.02 -12.22
CA ILE A 192 1.83 -14.48 -12.19
C ILE A 192 0.87 -15.59 -12.60
N LEU A 193 0.05 -16.03 -11.66
CA LEU A 193 -0.96 -17.06 -11.87
C LEU A 193 -2.11 -16.44 -12.68
N TYR A 194 -2.73 -17.22 -13.56
CA TYR A 194 -3.91 -16.84 -14.35
C TYR A 194 -3.76 -15.79 -15.47
N ASN A 195 -2.61 -15.09 -15.60
CA ASN A 195 -2.46 -13.98 -16.57
C ASN A 195 -2.58 -14.38 -18.06
N ARG A 196 -2.43 -15.66 -18.41
CA ARG A 196 -2.37 -16.18 -19.80
C ARG A 196 -1.51 -15.29 -20.73
N LEU A 197 -0.51 -14.60 -20.19
CA LEU A 197 0.22 -13.54 -20.88
C LEU A 197 1.11 -14.18 -21.94
N GLU A 198 0.78 -13.99 -23.21
CA GLU A 198 1.64 -14.49 -24.30
C GLU A 198 2.71 -13.46 -24.70
N SER A 199 2.45 -12.18 -24.47
CA SER A 199 3.38 -11.11 -24.80
C SER A 199 3.28 -9.95 -23.82
N ILE A 200 4.39 -9.29 -23.53
CA ILE A 200 4.44 -8.04 -22.76
C ILE A 200 5.14 -6.94 -23.57
N ASP A 201 4.57 -5.73 -23.56
CA ASP A 201 5.14 -4.56 -24.23
C ASP A 201 5.93 -3.71 -23.25
N LEU A 202 7.25 -3.67 -23.46
CA LEU A 202 8.21 -2.89 -22.69
C LEU A 202 8.88 -1.78 -23.51
N ARG A 203 8.36 -1.45 -24.71
CA ARG A 203 8.98 -0.44 -25.60
C ARG A 203 9.15 0.92 -24.93
N GLN A 204 8.19 1.31 -24.10
CA GLN A 204 8.17 2.60 -23.43
C GLN A 204 8.95 2.61 -22.12
N ASN A 205 9.29 1.44 -21.57
CA ASN A 205 10.00 1.28 -20.30
C ASN A 205 11.52 1.34 -20.48
N THR A 206 11.99 2.37 -21.19
CA THR A 206 13.39 2.51 -21.63
C THR A 206 14.41 2.70 -20.49
N LYS A 207 13.94 2.92 -19.25
CA LYS A 207 14.77 3.04 -18.05
C LYS A 207 14.95 1.72 -17.28
N LEU A 208 14.33 0.62 -17.71
CA LEU A 208 14.42 -0.66 -17.01
C LEU A 208 15.86 -1.18 -16.95
N GLN A 209 16.38 -1.31 -15.74
CA GLN A 209 17.68 -1.91 -15.45
C GLN A 209 17.52 -3.33 -14.90
N LYS A 210 16.42 -3.60 -14.18
CA LYS A 210 16.09 -4.93 -13.66
C LYS A 210 14.71 -5.36 -14.14
N CYS A 211 14.62 -6.55 -14.72
CA CYS A 211 13.37 -7.07 -15.23
C CYS A 211 13.31 -8.59 -15.02
N LYS A 212 12.39 -9.08 -14.19
CA LYS A 212 12.17 -10.52 -14.00
C LYS A 212 10.79 -10.91 -14.49
N LEU A 213 10.75 -11.72 -15.54
CA LEU A 213 9.55 -12.17 -16.25
C LEU A 213 9.57 -13.69 -16.44
N GLN A 214 9.72 -14.44 -15.35
CA GLN A 214 9.58 -15.90 -15.38
C GLN A 214 8.09 -16.27 -15.36
N ILE A 215 7.41 -16.05 -16.49
CA ILE A 215 5.96 -16.23 -16.65
C ILE A 215 5.69 -17.44 -17.55
N TYR A 216 4.97 -18.43 -17.02
CA TYR A 216 4.53 -19.58 -17.81
C TYR A 216 3.62 -19.14 -18.96
N GLY A 217 4.00 -19.52 -20.18
CA GLY A 217 3.25 -19.18 -21.40
C GLY A 217 3.66 -17.88 -22.08
N LEU A 218 4.54 -17.07 -21.48
CA LEU A 218 5.07 -15.86 -22.12
C LEU A 218 5.97 -16.23 -23.30
N LYS A 219 5.55 -15.85 -24.51
CA LYS A 219 6.23 -16.14 -25.78
C LYS A 219 7.16 -15.00 -26.18
N SER A 220 6.75 -13.75 -25.99
CA SER A 220 7.54 -12.60 -26.42
C SER A 220 7.59 -11.45 -25.42
N ILE A 221 8.72 -10.76 -25.40
CA ILE A 221 8.92 -9.47 -24.74
C ILE A 221 9.20 -8.46 -25.84
N CYS A 222 8.25 -7.56 -26.08
CA CYS A 222 8.39 -6.47 -27.03
C CYS A 222 9.28 -5.38 -26.43
N VAL A 223 10.37 -5.04 -27.12
CA VAL A 223 11.30 -3.97 -26.75
C VAL A 223 11.45 -2.99 -27.90
N ALA A 224 11.85 -1.75 -27.59
CA ALA A 224 12.09 -0.74 -28.61
C ALA A 224 13.35 -1.04 -29.45
N SER A 225 14.33 -1.69 -28.83
CA SER A 225 15.55 -2.17 -29.48
C SER A 225 16.19 -3.24 -28.59
N ILE A 226 16.45 -4.42 -29.16
CA ILE A 226 17.16 -5.53 -28.50
C ILE A 226 18.56 -5.09 -28.06
N ASP A 227 19.23 -4.22 -28.83
CA ASP A 227 20.57 -3.71 -28.51
C ASP A 227 20.58 -2.78 -27.28
N LYS A 228 19.41 -2.30 -26.84
CA LYS A 228 19.25 -1.49 -25.63
C LYS A 228 18.91 -2.32 -24.39
N ILE A 229 18.77 -3.65 -24.52
CA ILE A 229 18.56 -4.51 -23.36
C ILE A 229 19.86 -4.52 -22.53
N PRO A 230 19.79 -4.28 -21.20
CA PRO A 230 20.96 -4.34 -20.35
C PRO A 230 21.67 -5.71 -20.42
N ALA A 231 23.00 -5.72 -20.37
CA ALA A 231 23.80 -6.95 -20.39
C ALA A 231 23.54 -7.90 -19.21
N SER A 232 22.96 -7.37 -18.12
CA SER A 232 22.57 -8.12 -16.91
C SER A 232 21.35 -7.48 -16.26
N GLY A 233 20.65 -8.22 -15.39
CA GLY A 233 19.49 -7.73 -14.63
C GLY A 233 18.14 -8.08 -15.26
N TRP A 234 18.14 -8.57 -16.51
CA TRP A 234 16.95 -9.10 -17.17
C TRP A 234 16.95 -10.64 -17.10
N GLU A 235 15.87 -11.20 -16.58
CA GLU A 235 15.64 -12.64 -16.43
C GLU A 235 14.27 -13.00 -17.01
N LYS A 236 14.23 -14.04 -17.85
CA LYS A 236 13.02 -14.55 -18.48
C LYS A 236 13.11 -16.07 -18.60
N MET A 237 12.01 -16.73 -18.93
CA MET A 237 12.07 -18.15 -19.31
C MET A 237 12.89 -18.33 -20.60
N THR A 238 13.51 -19.50 -20.75
CA THR A 238 14.24 -19.87 -21.98
C THR A 238 13.33 -19.93 -23.21
N THR A 239 12.03 -20.17 -22.99
CA THR A 239 10.99 -20.22 -24.02
C THR A 239 10.51 -18.85 -24.50
N THR A 240 10.88 -17.77 -23.82
CA THR A 240 10.44 -16.41 -24.14
C THR A 240 11.48 -15.72 -25.02
N ASN A 241 11.08 -15.05 -26.10
CA ASN A 241 11.99 -14.33 -27.00
C ASN A 241 11.87 -12.81 -26.84
N TYR A 242 12.97 -12.08 -27.04
CA TYR A 242 12.91 -10.64 -27.24
C TYR A 242 12.54 -10.34 -28.69
N VAL A 243 11.69 -9.34 -28.90
CA VAL A 243 11.24 -8.92 -30.23
C VAL A 243 11.36 -7.40 -30.34
N ASN A 244 11.99 -6.92 -31.40
CA ASN A 244 11.91 -5.50 -31.77
C ASN A 244 10.50 -5.21 -32.26
N CYS A 245 9.74 -4.43 -31.51
CA CYS A 245 8.37 -4.06 -31.86
C CYS A 245 8.32 -2.60 -32.30
N GLN A 246 7.58 -2.31 -33.39
CA GLN A 246 7.41 -0.97 -33.96
C GLN A 246 6.38 -0.17 -33.17
#